data_AF-A0A290S397-F1
#
_entry.id   AF-A0A290S397-F1
#
_cell.length_a   1.000
_cell.length_b   1.000
_cell.length_c   1.000
_cell.angle_alpha   90.00
_cell.angle_beta   90.00
_cell.angle_gamma   90.00
#
_symmetry.space_group_name_H-M   'P 1'
#
loop_
_entity.id
_entity.type
_entity.pdbx_description
1 polymer ?
#
loop_
_entity_poly.entity_id
_entity_poly.type
_entity_poly.pdbx_seq_one_letter_code
_entity_poly.pdbx_strand_id
1 'polypeptide(L)'
;MTIQISKVLMPRACISCQAFCPKGFADDQHSPFITKFDKPAPKTQYGQCGKNNNSVFATEICAGYQQEPNANVFTVTNRPQPKQQVTL
;
A
#
# COMPACT_ATOMS: atom_id res chain seq x y z
N MET A 1 19.93 -26.72 -2.65
CA MET A 1 19.43 -26.09 -1.42
C MET A 1 18.35 -25.10 -1.79
N THR A 2 17.08 -25.45 -1.60
CA THR A 2 15.96 -24.50 -1.78
C THR A 2 15.93 -23.61 -0.55
N ILE A 3 16.28 -22.33 -0.73
CA ILE A 3 16.12 -21.33 0.33
C ILE A 3 14.61 -21.21 0.57
N GLN A 4 14.15 -21.74 1.71
CA GLN A 4 12.79 -21.53 2.20
C GLN A 4 12.72 -20.06 2.64
N ILE A 5 12.36 -19.17 1.71
CA ILE A 5 12.10 -17.78 2.05
C ILE A 5 10.82 -17.78 2.90
N SER A 6 10.96 -17.48 4.19
CA SER A 6 9.82 -17.30 5.09
C SER A 6 8.85 -16.31 4.47
N LYS A 7 7.62 -16.76 4.16
CA LYS A 7 6.60 -15.90 3.55
C LYS A 7 6.36 -14.69 4.46
N VAL A 8 6.52 -13.49 3.91
CA VAL A 8 6.31 -12.26 4.67
C VAL A 8 4.81 -12.05 4.83
N LEU A 9 4.35 -11.83 6.06
CA LEU A 9 2.95 -11.48 6.32
C LEU A 9 2.73 -9.99 5.99
N MET A 10 1.86 -9.71 5.03
CA MET A 10 1.60 -8.35 4.54
C MET A 10 0.10 -8.03 4.53
N PRO A 11 -0.30 -6.76 4.66
CA PRO A 11 -1.71 -6.39 4.56
C PRO A 11 -2.21 -6.59 3.12
N ARG A 12 -3.47 -7.02 2.94
CA ARG A 12 -4.13 -7.12 1.63
C ARG A 12 -4.48 -5.72 1.09
N ALA A 13 -3.46 -4.98 0.68
CA ALA A 13 -3.52 -3.63 0.15
C ALA A 13 -2.52 -3.49 -1.02
N CYS A 14 -2.50 -2.34 -1.69
CA CYS A 14 -1.62 -2.09 -2.83
C CYS A 14 -0.14 -2.40 -2.53
N ILE A 15 0.35 -2.23 -1.30
CA ILE A 15 1.73 -2.56 -0.92
C ILE A 15 2.14 -4.01 -1.17
N SER A 16 1.20 -4.95 -1.14
CA SER A 16 1.44 -6.37 -1.38
C SER A 16 0.91 -6.84 -2.73
N CYS A 17 0.61 -5.89 -3.63
CA CYS A 17 0.11 -6.14 -4.96
C CYS A 17 1.25 -6.13 -5.97
N GLN A 18 1.32 -7.13 -6.85
CA GLN A 18 2.30 -7.20 -7.95
C GLN A 18 2.26 -6.01 -8.90
N ALA A 19 1.10 -5.37 -9.03
CA ALA A 19 0.92 -4.23 -9.91
C ALA A 19 1.22 -2.87 -9.25
N PHE A 20 1.70 -2.85 -8.01
CA PHE A 20 1.99 -1.59 -7.31
C PHE A 20 3.44 -1.15 -7.52
N CYS A 21 3.61 -0.01 -8.18
CA CYS A 21 4.91 0.60 -8.38
C CYS A 21 5.08 1.76 -7.40
N PRO A 22 5.92 1.63 -6.35
CA PRO A 22 6.14 2.71 -5.40
C PRO A 22 6.78 3.92 -6.09
N LYS A 23 6.28 5.12 -5.80
CA LYS A 23 6.77 6.39 -6.38
C LYS A 23 7.36 7.32 -5.33
N GLY A 24 6.83 7.28 -4.11
CA GLY A 24 7.32 8.13 -3.03
C GLY A 24 6.41 8.08 -1.81
N PHE A 25 6.48 9.14 -1.00
CA PHE A 25 5.63 9.33 0.17
C PHE A 25 4.81 10.60 -0.01
N ALA A 26 3.53 10.54 0.35
CA ALA A 26 2.63 11.67 0.26
C ALA A 26 1.92 11.85 1.60
N ASP A 27 1.57 13.10 1.89
CA ASP A 27 0.76 13.41 3.06
C ASP A 27 -0.64 12.84 2.88
N ASP A 28 -1.13 12.26 3.97
CA ASP A 28 -2.26 11.35 4.01
C ASP A 28 -2.85 11.32 5.42
N GLN A 29 -3.78 12.24 5.66
CA GLN A 29 -4.38 12.46 6.97
C GLN A 29 -5.05 11.22 7.59
N HIS A 30 -5.24 10.16 6.79
CA HIS A 30 -5.79 8.88 7.21
C HIS A 30 -4.69 7.81 7.43
N SER A 31 -3.43 8.21 7.58
CA SER A 31 -2.34 7.31 7.91
C SER A 31 -2.53 6.73 9.32
N PRO A 32 -2.53 5.39 9.49
CA PRO A 32 -2.56 4.77 10.81
C PRO A 32 -1.23 4.92 11.57
N PHE A 33 -0.19 5.47 10.93
CA PHE A 33 1.15 5.59 11.50
C PHE A 33 1.30 6.92 12.25
N ILE A 34 1.25 6.85 13.58
CA ILE A 34 1.62 7.95 14.47
C ILE A 34 3.16 7.95 14.58
N THR A 35 3.81 9.10 14.44
CA THR A 35 5.29 9.16 14.54
C THR A 35 5.78 9.00 15.98
N LYS A 36 7.11 8.84 16.16
CA LYS A 36 7.81 8.74 17.46
C LYS A 36 7.49 9.86 18.48
N PHE A 37 6.84 10.95 18.06
CA PHE A 37 6.53 12.12 18.90
C PHE A 37 5.03 12.36 19.09
N ASP A 38 4.18 11.35 18.87
CA ASP A 38 2.70 11.46 18.96
C ASP A 38 2.08 12.54 18.06
N LYS A 39 2.86 13.06 17.11
CA LYS A 39 2.37 13.97 16.09
C LYS A 39 1.93 13.15 14.88
N PRO A 40 0.72 13.39 14.34
CA PRO A 40 0.36 12.86 13.04
C PRO A 40 1.33 13.49 12.03
N ALA A 41 2.35 12.75 11.61
CA ALA A 41 3.06 13.05 10.37
C ALA A 41 2.49 12.07 9.34
N PRO A 42 1.44 12.48 8.62
CA PRO A 42 0.65 11.58 7.81
C PRO A 42 1.37 11.12 6.54
N LYS A 43 2.64 10.69 6.58
CA LYS A 43 3.36 10.30 5.37
C LYS A 43 3.13 8.82 5.08
N THR A 44 2.30 8.55 4.09
CA THR A 44 2.06 7.19 3.59
C THR A 44 2.74 7.01 2.26
N GLN A 45 3.34 5.83 2.07
CA GLN A 45 3.91 5.46 0.79
C GLN A 45 2.80 5.44 -0.27
N TYR A 46 3.04 6.09 -1.39
CA TYR A 46 2.17 6.05 -2.54
C TYR A 46 2.92 5.54 -3.76
N GLY A 47 2.16 5.09 -4.72
CA GLY A 47 2.67 4.56 -5.96
C GLY A 47 1.64 4.69 -7.06
N GLN A 48 1.95 4.04 -8.17
CA GLN A 48 1.06 3.92 -9.31
C GLN A 48 0.60 2.48 -9.43
N CYS A 49 -0.69 2.28 -9.65
CA CYS A 49 -1.23 0.98 -10.00
C CYS A 49 -0.99 0.73 -11.50
N GLY A 50 -0.19 -0.29 -11.83
CA GLY A 50 0.11 -0.66 -13.21
C GLY A 50 -1.10 -1.18 -14.01
N LYS A 51 -2.23 -1.50 -13.35
CA LYS A 51 -3.47 -1.90 -14.04
C LYS A 51 -4.29 -0.72 -14.54
N ASN A 52 -4.48 0.28 -13.68
CA ASN A 52 -5.40 1.39 -13.96
C ASN A 52 -4.64 2.69 -14.24
N ASN A 53 -3.30 2.67 -14.19
CA ASN A 53 -2.41 3.84 -14.23
C ASN A 53 -2.71 4.94 -13.19
N ASN A 54 -3.57 4.64 -12.21
CA ASN A 54 -3.96 5.58 -11.16
C ASN A 54 -2.92 5.63 -10.03
N SER A 55 -2.78 6.82 -9.44
CA SER A 55 -2.01 7.00 -8.21
C SER A 55 -2.80 6.44 -7.03
N VAL A 56 -2.20 5.53 -6.26
CA VAL A 56 -2.82 4.84 -5.13
C VAL A 56 -1.91 4.90 -3.91
N PHE A 57 -2.49 4.91 -2.70
CA PHE A 57 -1.70 4.70 -1.48
C PHE A 57 -1.36 3.22 -1.31
N ALA A 58 -0.21 2.93 -0.71
CA ALA A 58 0.24 1.58 -0.42
C ALA A 58 -0.77 0.82 0.49
N THR A 59 -1.52 1.56 1.30
CA THR A 59 -2.57 1.07 2.21
C THR A 59 -3.97 1.00 1.59
N GLU A 60 -4.12 1.38 0.32
CA GLU A 60 -5.41 1.31 -0.39
C GLU A 60 -5.71 -0.12 -0.85
N ILE A 61 -6.98 -0.53 -0.80
CA ILE A 61 -7.41 -1.86 -1.28
C ILE A 61 -8.05 -1.69 -2.65
N CYS A 62 -7.59 -2.46 -3.65
CA CYS A 62 -8.16 -2.46 -4.98
C CYS A 62 -8.83 -3.81 -5.32
N ALA A 63 -9.93 -3.79 -6.08
CA ALA A 63 -10.61 -5.00 -6.53
C ALA A 63 -9.73 -5.86 -7.46
N GLY A 64 -8.80 -5.22 -8.19
CA GLY A 64 -7.85 -5.88 -9.07
C GLY A 64 -6.58 -6.41 -8.38
N TYR A 65 -6.57 -6.49 -7.05
CA TYR A 65 -5.42 -6.92 -6.26
C TYR A 65 -4.85 -8.28 -6.71
N GLN A 66 -3.54 -8.33 -6.95
CA GLN A 66 -2.81 -9.55 -7.26
C GLN A 66 -1.72 -9.76 -6.22
N GLN A 67 -1.92 -10.76 -5.37
CA GLN A 67 -1.02 -11.08 -4.27
C GLN A 67 0.38 -11.41 -4.77
N GLU A 68 1.40 -10.85 -4.12
CA GLU A 68 2.79 -11.25 -4.29
C GLU A 68 2.97 -12.77 -4.02
N PRO A 69 3.65 -13.53 -4.90
CA PRO A 69 3.75 -15.00 -4.79
C PRO A 69 4.33 -15.49 -3.45
N ASN A 70 5.18 -14.68 -2.83
CA ASN A 70 5.91 -14.99 -1.61
C ASN A 70 5.37 -14.25 -0.37
N ALA A 71 4.23 -13.55 -0.48
CA ALA A 71 3.58 -12.89 0.64
C ALA A 71 2.38 -13.72 1.11
N ASN A 72 2.20 -13.88 2.42
CA ASN A 72 0.90 -14.23 2.99
C ASN A 72 0.17 -12.93 3.29
N VAL A 73 -1.12 -12.84 2.98
CA VAL A 73 -1.88 -11.61 3.27
C VAL A 73 -3.00 -11.78 4.26
N PHE A 74 -3.14 -10.77 5.12
CA PHE A 74 -4.26 -10.63 6.04
C PHE A 74 -5.16 -9.49 5.58
N THR A 75 -6.47 -9.67 5.77
CA THR A 75 -7.45 -8.64 5.43
C THR A 75 -7.26 -7.43 6.33
N VAL A 76 -7.22 -6.25 5.73
CA VAL A 76 -7.19 -4.97 6.44
C VAL A 76 -8.44 -4.18 6.09
N THR A 77 -8.83 -3.26 6.98
CA THR A 77 -9.92 -2.34 6.72
C THR A 77 -9.52 -1.39 5.60
N ASN A 78 -10.36 -1.25 4.58
CA ASN A 78 -10.10 -0.28 3.53
C ASN A 78 -10.17 1.14 4.08
N ARG A 79 -9.50 2.05 3.39
CA ARG A 79 -9.55 3.47 3.73
C ARG A 79 -10.93 4.04 3.42
N PRO A 80 -11.40 5.02 4.22
CA PRO A 80 -12.67 5.68 3.94
C PRO A 80 -12.62 6.51 2.64
N GLN A 81 -11.44 6.97 2.24
CA GLN A 81 -11.24 7.75 1.01
C GLN A 81 -10.00 7.26 0.23
N PRO A 82 -10.11 7.10 -1.10
CA PRO A 82 -8.97 6.78 -1.96
C PRO A 82 -8.03 7.98 -2.12
N LYS A 83 -6.81 7.76 -2.61
CA LYS A 83 -5.91 8.87 -2.95
C LYS A 83 -6.56 9.77 -4.01
N GLN A 84 -6.67 11.07 -3.74
CA GLN A 84 -7.03 12.05 -4.76
C GLN A 84 -6.00 11.99 -5.90
N GLN A 85 -6.48 11.80 -7.14
CA GLN A 85 -5.63 11.89 -8.33
C GLN A 85 -5.00 13.27 -8.37
N VAL A 86 -3.67 13.32 -8.27
CA VAL A 86 -2.92 14.51 -8.66
C VAL A 86 -2.71 14.36 -10.16
N THR A 87 -3.58 14.98 -10.95
CA THR A 87 -3.30 15.21 -12.38
C THR A 87 -2.11 16.16 -12.43
N LEU A 88 -0.96 15.67 -12.92
CA LEU A 88 0.19 16.52 -13.23
C LEU A 88 -0.15 17.41 -14.42
#